data_AF-A0A6A6PSJ1-F1
#
_entry.id   AF-A0A6A6PSJ1-F1
#
_cell.length_a   1.000
_cell.length_b   1.000
_cell.length_c   1.000
_cell.angle_alpha   90.00
_cell.angle_beta   90.00
_cell.angle_gamma   90.00
#
_symmetry.space_group_name_H-M   'P 1'
#
loop_
_entity.id
_entity.type
_entity.pdbx_description
1 polymer ?
#
loop_
_entity_poly.entity_id
_entity_poly.type
_entity_poly.pdbx_seq_one_letter_code
_entity_poly.pdbx_strand_id
1 'polypeptide(L)'
;MAFSNSSILAVVELICYAVLIPFSLYVGFRHGKKAILGYLYLNILCTLRVVADIIQLASGTNPNAKPSLAATIVSSVGLSPLLLGLAGFLHEIHIYVVMATASSRTSFKKANRWMWFAQFQIHGTCVVGVILVIIGTVELYSASSTSQLHTDDSLRSAGAVILVVLWGLLLNYAIYLLRRCRQLEGQLVRGLSDYIYWTQIAAVFIGVKMVYVVVYTFDHNDASLSPVTGSFAIKVIFTFLTSFLAALSFTIGGWRSLHIAVAAPKFAVVDRYDAPHEVRTVQMNRK
;
A
#
# COMPACT_ATOMS: atom_id res chain seq x y z
N MET A 1 13.49 30.88 -19.26
CA MET A 1 13.16 29.46 -19.52
C MET A 1 11.85 29.15 -18.80
N ALA A 2 10.73 29.05 -19.51
CA ALA A 2 9.46 28.69 -18.89
C ALA A 2 9.46 27.18 -18.64
N PHE A 3 9.28 26.75 -17.38
CA PHE A 3 9.11 25.34 -17.06
C PHE A 3 7.78 24.84 -17.66
N SER A 4 7.79 23.69 -18.31
CA SER A 4 6.55 23.03 -18.73
C SER A 4 5.75 22.59 -17.50
N ASN A 5 4.42 22.53 -17.59
CA ASN A 5 3.56 22.08 -16.48
C ASN A 5 4.00 20.70 -15.94
N SER A 6 4.40 19.78 -16.82
CA SER A 6 4.93 18.46 -16.44
C SER A 6 6.23 18.55 -15.63
N SER A 7 7.11 19.48 -15.96
CA SER A 7 8.35 19.71 -15.21
C SER A 7 8.07 20.30 -13.83
N ILE A 8 7.10 21.21 -13.72
CA ILE A 8 6.68 21.77 -12.43
C ILE A 8 6.11 20.66 -11.53
N LEU A 9 5.25 19.79 -12.08
CA LEU A 9 4.72 18.65 -11.34
C LEU A 9 5.83 17.73 -10.83
N ALA A 10 6.76 17.33 -11.70
CA ALA A 10 7.89 16.47 -11.32
C ALA A 10 8.72 17.08 -10.16
N VAL A 11 8.98 18.39 -10.18
CA VAL A 11 9.67 19.08 -9.07
C VAL A 11 8.86 19.03 -7.78
N VAL A 12 7.54 19.22 -7.85
CA VAL A 12 6.66 19.15 -6.67
C VAL A 12 6.60 17.72 -6.11
N GLU A 13 6.41 16.71 -6.96
CA GLU A 13 6.40 15.29 -6.56
C GLU A 13 7.73 14.93 -5.86
N LEU A 14 8.85 15.33 -6.47
CA LEU A 14 10.19 15.09 -5.95
C LEU A 14 10.37 15.66 -4.53
N ILE A 15 9.99 16.92 -4.31
CA ILE A 15 10.11 17.58 -2.99
C ILE A 15 9.22 16.87 -1.97
N CYS A 16 7.96 16.59 -2.33
CA CYS A 16 7.00 15.93 -1.44
C CYS A 16 7.47 14.54 -0.99
N TYR A 17 7.92 13.69 -1.92
CA TYR A 17 8.38 12.34 -1.60
C TYR A 17 9.77 12.33 -0.93
N ALA A 18 10.67 13.26 -1.29
CA ALA A 18 11.97 13.39 -0.64
C ALA A 18 11.84 13.75 0.85
N VAL A 19 10.86 14.58 1.22
CA VAL A 19 10.56 14.90 2.63
C VAL A 19 9.89 13.73 3.34
N LEU A 20 9.05 12.96 2.63
CA LEU A 20 8.30 11.85 3.22
C LEU A 20 9.20 10.65 3.57
N ILE A 21 10.27 10.40 2.81
CA ILE A 21 11.23 9.31 3.07
C ILE A 21 11.80 9.36 4.51
N PRO A 22 12.54 10.41 4.94
CA PRO A 22 13.14 10.45 6.27
C PRO A 22 12.07 10.42 7.38
N PHE A 23 10.93 11.06 7.15
CA PHE A 23 9.83 11.04 8.12
C PHE A 23 9.24 9.63 8.28
N SER A 24 8.99 8.93 7.17
CA SER A 24 8.48 7.56 7.20
C SER A 24 9.50 6.58 7.81
N LEU A 25 10.79 6.75 7.54
CA LEU A 25 11.86 5.96 8.15
C LEU A 25 11.88 6.17 9.67
N TYR A 26 11.83 7.41 10.13
CA TYR A 26 11.79 7.72 11.56
C TYR A 26 10.62 7.00 12.25
N VAL A 27 9.41 7.10 11.69
CA VAL A 27 8.23 6.44 12.25
C VAL A 27 8.39 4.92 12.21
N GLY A 28 8.85 4.35 11.10
CA GLY A 28 9.07 2.91 10.95
C GLY A 28 10.09 2.36 11.96
N PHE A 29 11.20 3.07 12.19
CA PHE A 29 12.18 2.68 13.19
C PHE A 29 11.61 2.69 14.61
N ARG A 30 10.73 3.64 14.93
CA ARG A 30 10.07 3.71 16.24
C ARG A 30 9.06 2.57 16.46
N HIS A 31 8.37 2.13 15.41
CA HIS A 31 7.48 0.97 15.49
C HIS A 31 8.25 -0.37 15.56
N GLY A 32 9.47 -0.41 15.00
CA GLY A 32 10.38 -1.53 15.08
C GLY A 32 9.98 -2.71 14.18
N LYS A 33 10.39 -3.93 14.56
CA LYS A 33 10.31 -5.13 13.69
C LYS A 33 8.90 -5.50 13.23
N LYS A 34 7.85 -5.11 13.98
CA LYS A 34 6.44 -5.42 13.64
C LYS A 34 5.94 -4.66 12.42
N ALA A 35 6.56 -3.51 12.17
CA ALA A 35 6.14 -2.55 11.16
C ALA A 35 6.98 -2.61 9.88
N ILE A 36 8.06 -3.38 9.89
CA ILE A 36 9.08 -3.37 8.83
C ILE A 36 8.48 -3.51 7.43
N LEU A 37 7.45 -4.33 7.26
CA LEU A 37 6.83 -4.56 5.96
C LEU A 37 6.14 -3.31 5.41
N GLY A 38 5.27 -2.67 6.19
CA GLY A 38 4.51 -1.49 5.75
C GLY A 38 5.44 -0.34 5.39
N TYR A 39 6.39 -0.02 6.27
CA TYR A 39 7.34 1.07 6.06
C TYR A 39 8.38 0.76 4.98
N LEU A 40 8.79 -0.49 4.80
CA LEU A 40 9.65 -0.88 3.67
C LEU A 40 8.97 -0.60 2.34
N TYR A 41 7.72 -1.06 2.16
CA TYR A 41 6.99 -0.81 0.92
C TYR A 41 6.65 0.67 0.70
N LEU A 42 6.36 1.42 1.77
CA LEU A 42 6.18 2.87 1.70
C LEU A 42 7.47 3.58 1.25
N ASN A 43 8.63 3.17 1.76
CA ASN A 43 9.91 3.75 1.33
C ASN A 43 10.27 3.35 -0.10
N ILE A 44 10.01 2.10 -0.50
CA ILE A 44 10.16 1.67 -1.89
C ILE A 44 9.27 2.54 -2.81
N LEU A 45 8.01 2.78 -2.45
CA LEU A 45 7.11 3.66 -3.19
C LEU A 45 7.71 5.07 -3.35
N CYS A 46 8.15 5.68 -2.25
CA CYS A 46 8.68 7.05 -2.27
C CYS A 46 9.97 7.14 -3.10
N THR A 47 10.89 6.19 -2.96
CA THR A 47 12.14 6.16 -3.75
C THR A 47 11.86 5.98 -5.23
N LEU A 48 10.94 5.10 -5.61
CA LEU A 48 10.56 4.91 -7.01
C LEU A 48 9.96 6.18 -7.61
N ARG A 49 9.19 6.95 -6.83
CA ARG A 49 8.66 8.25 -7.25
C ARG A 49 9.76 9.29 -7.45
N VAL A 50 10.66 9.41 -6.47
CA VAL A 50 11.83 10.30 -6.59
C VAL A 50 12.65 9.97 -7.85
N VAL A 51 12.90 8.68 -8.13
CA VAL A 51 13.62 8.25 -9.34
C VAL A 51 12.81 8.56 -10.61
N ALA A 52 11.50 8.39 -10.58
CA ALA A 52 10.61 8.76 -11.68
C ALA A 52 10.74 10.23 -12.08
N ASP A 53 10.65 11.09 -11.07
CA ASP A 53 10.67 12.54 -11.25
C ASP A 53 12.04 13.00 -11.77
N ILE A 54 13.12 12.41 -11.25
CA ILE A 54 14.48 12.67 -11.74
C ILE A 54 14.63 12.26 -13.21
N ILE A 55 14.15 11.07 -13.59
CA ILE A 55 14.20 10.62 -15.00
C ILE A 55 13.38 11.56 -15.89
N GLN A 56 12.19 11.98 -15.43
CA GLN A 56 11.32 12.88 -16.18
C GLN A 56 11.95 14.27 -16.38
N LEU A 57 12.62 14.80 -15.36
CA LEU A 57 13.34 16.08 -15.42
C LEU A 57 14.60 15.99 -16.29
N ALA A 58 15.37 14.89 -16.17
CA ALA A 58 16.60 14.69 -16.93
C ALA A 58 16.34 14.41 -18.42
N SER A 59 15.24 13.75 -18.75
CA SER A 59 14.92 13.37 -20.13
C SER A 59 14.39 14.53 -20.99
N GLY A 60 14.29 15.75 -20.43
CA GLY A 60 13.98 17.00 -21.12
C GLY A 60 12.83 16.86 -22.12
N THR A 61 11.58 17.07 -21.67
CA THR A 61 10.31 16.94 -22.43
C THR A 61 10.44 17.04 -23.97
N ASN A 62 10.77 15.92 -24.61
CA ASN A 62 10.59 15.73 -26.04
C ASN A 62 9.24 15.01 -26.21
N PRO A 63 8.15 15.71 -26.58
CA PRO A 63 6.81 15.13 -26.65
C PRO A 63 6.67 14.00 -27.70
N ASN A 64 7.63 13.87 -28.61
CA ASN A 64 7.65 12.85 -29.67
C ASN A 64 8.60 11.68 -29.38
N ALA A 65 9.30 11.68 -28.23
CA ALA A 65 10.14 10.55 -27.86
C ALA A 65 9.25 9.41 -27.33
N LYS A 66 9.43 8.20 -27.87
CA LYS A 66 8.76 6.99 -27.35
C LYS A 66 9.01 6.91 -25.84
N PRO A 67 7.98 6.66 -24.99
CA PRO A 67 8.20 6.44 -23.57
C PRO A 67 9.21 5.32 -23.43
N SER A 68 10.33 5.58 -22.75
CA SER A 68 11.30 4.53 -22.51
C SER A 68 10.63 3.42 -21.71
N LEU A 69 11.06 2.17 -21.89
CA LEU A 69 10.61 1.04 -21.07
C LEU A 69 10.72 1.40 -19.57
N ALA A 70 11.76 2.15 -19.20
CA ALA A 70 11.93 2.69 -17.86
C ALA A 70 10.80 3.65 -17.44
N ALA A 71 10.37 4.59 -18.28
CA ALA A 71 9.26 5.50 -17.98
C ALA A 71 7.93 4.75 -17.82
N THR A 72 7.66 3.76 -18.69
CA THR A 72 6.46 2.91 -18.60
C THR A 72 6.49 2.05 -17.33
N ILE A 73 7.60 1.37 -17.04
CA ILE A 73 7.79 0.58 -15.82
C ILE A 73 7.59 1.49 -14.60
N VAL A 74 8.26 2.63 -14.55
CA VAL A 74 8.21 3.53 -13.39
C VAL A 74 6.80 4.09 -13.16
N SER A 75 6.03 4.38 -14.22
CA SER A 75 4.64 4.82 -14.10
C SER A 75 3.70 3.72 -13.56
N SER A 76 3.95 2.46 -13.94
CA SER A 76 3.15 1.29 -13.53
C SER A 76 3.55 0.73 -12.16
N VAL A 77 4.81 0.89 -11.74
CA VAL A 77 5.36 0.36 -10.49
C VAL A 77 4.87 1.12 -9.25
N GLY A 78 4.15 2.24 -9.39
CA GLY A 78 3.51 2.93 -8.27
C GLY A 78 2.34 2.17 -7.61
N LEU A 79 1.81 1.11 -8.23
CA LEU A 79 0.63 0.38 -7.74
C LEU A 79 0.99 -0.73 -6.74
N SER A 80 2.03 -1.52 -7.04
CA SER A 80 2.43 -2.67 -6.21
C SER A 80 2.90 -2.27 -4.82
N PRO A 81 3.86 -1.34 -4.67
CA PRO A 81 4.32 -0.86 -3.36
C PRO A 81 3.19 -0.26 -2.52
N LEU A 82 2.15 0.27 -3.17
CA LEU A 82 1.02 0.93 -2.51
C LEU A 82 0.04 -0.11 -1.93
N LEU A 83 -0.28 -1.16 -2.70
CA LEU A 83 -1.06 -2.31 -2.21
C LEU A 83 -0.29 -3.15 -1.18
N LEU A 84 1.00 -3.37 -1.42
CA LEU A 84 1.87 -4.09 -0.49
C LEU A 84 2.11 -3.30 0.79
N GLY A 85 2.19 -1.97 0.68
CA GLY A 85 2.17 -1.04 1.80
C GLY A 85 0.90 -1.22 2.62
N LEU A 86 -0.29 -1.12 2.00
CA LEU A 86 -1.57 -1.36 2.68
C LEU A 86 -1.58 -2.72 3.40
N ALA A 87 -1.17 -3.79 2.72
CA ALA A 87 -1.09 -5.12 3.31
C ALA A 87 -0.12 -5.16 4.51
N GLY A 88 1.05 -4.51 4.41
CA GLY A 88 2.04 -4.41 5.49
C GLY A 88 1.54 -3.61 6.70
N PHE A 89 0.83 -2.50 6.48
CA PHE A 89 0.18 -1.72 7.55
C PHE A 89 -0.93 -2.54 8.22
N LEU A 90 -1.74 -3.27 7.45
CA LEU A 90 -2.77 -4.17 7.99
C LEU A 90 -2.18 -5.35 8.76
N HIS A 91 -1.04 -5.88 8.31
CA HIS A 91 -0.29 -6.91 9.03
C HIS A 91 0.16 -6.42 10.40
N GLU A 92 0.71 -5.21 10.47
CA GLU A 92 1.14 -4.60 11.73
C GLU A 92 -0.04 -4.38 12.69
N ILE A 93 -1.13 -3.80 12.20
CA ILE A 93 -2.36 -3.58 12.99
C ILE A 93 -2.90 -4.92 13.50
N HIS A 94 -2.91 -5.95 12.65
CA HIS A 94 -3.34 -7.29 13.06
C HIS A 94 -2.47 -7.84 14.19
N ILE A 95 -1.14 -7.66 14.14
CA ILE A 95 -0.26 -8.07 15.24
C ILE A 95 -0.68 -7.39 16.54
N TYR A 96 -0.97 -6.08 16.52
CA TYR A 96 -1.43 -5.38 17.73
C TYR A 96 -2.80 -5.88 18.22
N VAL A 97 -3.75 -6.13 17.32
CA VAL A 97 -5.05 -6.72 17.68
C VAL A 97 -4.86 -8.09 18.33
N VAL A 98 -4.08 -8.98 17.71
CA VAL A 98 -3.84 -10.33 18.27
C VAL A 98 -3.06 -10.25 19.58
N MET A 99 -2.12 -9.32 19.74
CA MET A 99 -1.47 -9.10 21.04
C MET A 99 -2.45 -8.71 22.13
N ALA A 100 -3.49 -7.93 21.80
CA ALA A 100 -4.52 -7.52 22.75
C ALA A 100 -5.55 -8.62 23.05
N THR A 101 -5.76 -9.59 22.14
CA THR A 101 -6.82 -10.60 22.28
C THR A 101 -6.34 -12.03 22.48
N ALA A 102 -5.05 -12.31 22.31
CA ALA A 102 -4.54 -13.69 22.36
C ALA A 102 -4.51 -14.22 23.79
N SER A 103 -5.34 -15.23 24.05
CA SER A 103 -5.37 -15.98 25.31
C SER A 103 -4.11 -16.83 25.56
N SER A 104 -3.32 -17.15 24.53
CA SER A 104 -2.10 -17.95 24.70
C SER A 104 -0.99 -17.65 23.67
N ARG A 105 0.26 -17.95 24.05
CA ARG A 105 1.44 -17.82 23.18
C ARG A 105 1.36 -18.70 21.93
N THR A 106 0.75 -19.87 22.03
CA THR A 106 0.57 -20.79 20.89
C THR A 106 -0.44 -20.23 19.89
N SER A 107 -1.54 -19.66 20.36
CA SER A 107 -2.53 -18.96 19.52
C SER A 107 -1.90 -17.76 18.79
N PHE A 108 -1.11 -16.95 19.50
CA PHE A 108 -0.36 -15.83 18.89
C PHE A 108 0.60 -16.32 17.78
N LYS A 109 1.43 -17.33 18.06
CA LYS A 109 2.37 -17.88 17.06
C LYS A 109 1.64 -18.48 15.86
N LYS A 110 0.51 -19.14 16.06
CA LYS A 110 -0.30 -19.73 14.98
C LYS A 110 -0.89 -18.62 14.10
N ALA A 111 -1.52 -17.61 14.69
CA ALA A 111 -2.08 -16.46 13.96
C ALA A 111 -1.00 -15.71 13.15
N ASN A 112 0.16 -15.46 13.78
CA ASN A 112 1.28 -14.79 13.11
C ASN A 112 1.78 -15.61 11.90
N ARG A 113 1.95 -16.94 12.05
CA ARG A 113 2.37 -17.80 10.91
C ARG A 113 1.37 -17.77 9.76
N TRP A 114 0.08 -17.87 10.04
CA TRP A 114 -0.96 -17.77 9.02
C TRP A 114 -0.94 -16.41 8.30
N MET A 115 -0.72 -15.32 9.05
CA MET A 115 -0.66 -13.99 8.47
C MET A 115 0.56 -13.80 7.56
N TRP A 116 1.72 -14.35 7.93
CA TRP A 116 2.91 -14.36 7.06
C TRP A 116 2.67 -15.14 5.77
N PHE A 117 1.99 -16.28 5.85
CA PHE A 117 1.60 -17.04 4.67
C PHE A 117 0.64 -16.23 3.77
N ALA A 118 -0.38 -15.60 4.36
CA ALA A 118 -1.30 -14.73 3.62
C ALA A 118 -0.56 -13.55 2.96
N GLN A 119 0.40 -12.94 3.65
CA GLN A 119 1.22 -11.85 3.12
C GLN A 119 2.08 -12.30 1.93
N PHE A 120 2.65 -13.50 1.99
CA PHE A 120 3.40 -14.08 0.87
C PHE A 120 2.50 -14.27 -0.36
N GLN A 121 1.27 -14.77 -0.17
CA GLN A 121 0.28 -14.91 -1.25
C GLN A 121 -0.12 -13.55 -1.83
N ILE A 122 -0.42 -12.57 -0.98
CA ILE A 122 -0.72 -11.18 -1.40
C ILE A 122 0.43 -10.60 -2.24
N HIS A 123 1.68 -10.84 -1.82
CA HIS A 123 2.84 -10.40 -2.57
C HIS A 123 2.93 -11.05 -3.95
N GLY A 124 2.79 -12.38 -4.02
CA GLY A 124 2.77 -13.12 -5.28
C GLY A 124 1.66 -12.63 -6.22
N THR A 125 0.43 -12.51 -5.73
CA THR A 125 -0.71 -12.01 -6.53
C THR A 125 -0.49 -10.58 -7.03
N CYS A 126 0.08 -9.71 -6.21
CA CYS A 126 0.35 -8.33 -6.59
C CYS A 126 1.42 -8.24 -7.69
N VAL A 127 2.51 -9.02 -7.57
CA VAL A 127 3.56 -9.10 -8.58
C VAL A 127 3.01 -9.63 -9.90
N VAL A 128 2.24 -10.73 -9.86
CA VAL A 128 1.60 -11.31 -11.06
C VAL A 128 0.68 -10.29 -11.73
N GLY A 129 -0.20 -9.62 -10.97
CA GLY A 129 -1.12 -8.62 -11.51
C GLY A 129 -0.40 -7.46 -12.22
N VAL A 130 0.68 -6.95 -11.62
CA VAL A 130 1.47 -5.84 -12.20
C VAL A 130 2.23 -6.30 -13.45
N ILE A 131 2.82 -7.49 -13.43
CA ILE A 131 3.52 -8.04 -14.61
C ILE A 131 2.55 -8.18 -15.78
N LEU A 132 1.34 -8.71 -15.56
CA LEU A 132 0.32 -8.84 -16.59
C LEU A 132 -0.09 -7.49 -17.19
N VAL A 133 -0.27 -6.47 -16.35
CA VAL A 133 -0.55 -5.09 -16.82
C VAL A 133 0.60 -4.56 -17.67
N ILE A 134 1.85 -4.74 -17.24
CA ILE A 134 3.03 -4.24 -17.96
C ILE A 134 3.18 -4.95 -19.30
N ILE A 135 3.12 -6.30 -19.33
CA ILE A 135 3.26 -7.09 -20.56
C ILE A 135 2.16 -6.72 -21.54
N GLY A 136 0.89 -6.76 -21.11
CA GLY A 136 -0.23 -6.40 -21.97
C GLY A 136 -0.13 -4.96 -22.48
N THR A 137 0.35 -4.01 -21.67
CA THR A 137 0.54 -2.63 -22.12
C THR A 137 1.68 -2.49 -23.14
N VAL A 138 2.83 -3.13 -22.91
CA VAL A 138 3.99 -3.02 -23.80
C VAL A 138 3.74 -3.72 -25.14
N GLU A 139 3.15 -4.92 -25.11
CA GLU A 139 2.88 -5.71 -26.31
C GLU A 139 1.81 -5.07 -27.19
N LEU A 140 0.78 -4.45 -26.60
CA LEU A 140 -0.22 -3.64 -27.32
C LEU A 140 0.40 -2.56 -28.21
N TYR A 141 1.52 -1.93 -27.82
CA TYR A 141 2.20 -0.91 -28.64
C TYR A 141 2.98 -1.50 -29.82
N SER A 142 3.24 -2.80 -29.82
CA SER A 142 4.01 -3.51 -30.85
C SER A 142 3.17 -4.51 -31.66
N ALA A 143 1.89 -4.68 -31.31
CA ALA A 143 1.01 -5.64 -31.93
C ALA A 143 0.84 -5.35 -33.43
N SER A 144 1.13 -6.35 -34.25
CA SER A 144 1.13 -6.25 -35.71
C SER A 144 -0.08 -6.93 -36.36
N SER A 145 -0.93 -7.59 -35.56
CA SER A 145 -2.07 -8.38 -36.01
C SER A 145 -3.24 -8.29 -35.04
N THR A 146 -4.47 -8.50 -35.54
CA THR A 146 -5.71 -8.42 -34.74
C THR A 146 -5.77 -9.46 -33.62
N SER A 147 -5.20 -10.64 -33.81
CA SER A 147 -5.17 -11.69 -32.77
C SER A 147 -4.24 -11.35 -31.61
N GLN A 148 -3.10 -10.70 -31.89
CA GLN A 148 -2.19 -10.20 -30.85
C GLN A 148 -2.85 -9.07 -30.05
N LEU A 149 -3.50 -8.12 -30.73
CA LEU A 149 -4.25 -7.04 -30.07
C LEU A 149 -5.28 -7.56 -29.05
N HIS A 150 -6.07 -8.58 -29.41
CA HIS A 150 -7.03 -9.18 -28.48
C HIS A 150 -6.38 -9.89 -27.29
N THR A 151 -5.23 -10.52 -27.50
CA THR A 151 -4.51 -11.25 -26.45
C THR A 151 -3.89 -10.26 -25.46
N ASP A 152 -3.25 -9.21 -25.96
CA ASP A 152 -2.53 -8.23 -25.15
C ASP A 152 -3.51 -7.35 -24.33
N ASP A 153 -4.67 -7.01 -24.91
CA ASP A 153 -5.75 -6.34 -24.20
C ASP A 153 -6.35 -7.22 -23.09
N SER A 154 -6.50 -8.52 -23.35
CA SER A 154 -6.94 -9.52 -22.35
C SER A 154 -5.93 -9.64 -21.20
N LEU A 155 -4.63 -9.71 -21.49
CA LEU A 155 -3.57 -9.77 -20.47
C LEU A 155 -3.59 -8.53 -19.57
N ARG A 156 -3.69 -7.34 -20.18
CA ARG A 156 -3.72 -6.08 -19.44
C ARG A 156 -4.96 -5.96 -18.56
N SER A 157 -6.14 -6.22 -19.12
CA SER A 157 -7.41 -6.16 -18.39
C SER A 157 -7.48 -7.20 -17.27
N ALA A 158 -6.99 -8.42 -17.49
CA ALA A 158 -6.87 -9.44 -16.46
C ALA A 158 -5.98 -8.98 -15.30
N GLY A 159 -4.81 -8.42 -15.60
CA GLY A 159 -3.91 -7.86 -14.59
C GLY A 159 -4.56 -6.74 -13.76
N ALA A 160 -5.27 -5.82 -14.41
CA ALA A 160 -6.00 -4.74 -13.74
C ALA A 160 -7.09 -5.28 -12.82
N VAL A 161 -7.90 -6.24 -13.28
CA VAL A 161 -8.96 -6.87 -12.48
C VAL A 161 -8.37 -7.57 -11.24
N ILE A 162 -7.27 -8.31 -11.38
CA ILE A 162 -6.59 -8.97 -10.25
C ILE A 162 -6.20 -7.95 -9.17
N LEU A 163 -5.64 -6.80 -9.57
CA LEU A 163 -5.23 -5.75 -8.63
C LEU A 163 -6.42 -5.09 -7.92
N VAL A 164 -7.54 -4.87 -8.62
CA VAL A 164 -8.78 -4.34 -8.02
C VAL A 164 -9.40 -5.33 -7.03
N VAL A 165 -9.45 -6.62 -7.39
CA VAL A 165 -9.92 -7.67 -6.48
C VAL A 165 -9.04 -7.72 -5.23
N LEU A 166 -7.72 -7.66 -5.39
CA LEU A 166 -6.78 -7.64 -4.28
C LEU A 166 -7.00 -6.42 -3.37
N TRP A 167 -7.16 -5.22 -3.95
CA TRP A 167 -7.53 -4.02 -3.19
C TRP A 167 -8.83 -4.21 -2.41
N GLY A 168 -9.86 -4.76 -3.04
CA GLY A 168 -11.15 -5.04 -2.41
C GLY A 168 -11.02 -5.99 -1.21
N LEU A 169 -10.23 -7.05 -1.35
CA LEU A 169 -9.94 -7.98 -0.24
C LEU A 169 -9.21 -7.31 0.92
N LEU A 170 -8.21 -6.45 0.63
CA LEU A 170 -7.50 -5.69 1.65
C LEU A 170 -8.41 -4.68 2.36
N LEU A 171 -9.29 -3.99 1.63
CA LEU A 171 -10.28 -3.07 2.20
C LEU A 171 -11.25 -3.82 3.13
N ASN A 172 -11.78 -4.97 2.68
CA ASN A 172 -12.63 -5.83 3.50
C ASN A 172 -11.92 -6.29 4.77
N TYR A 173 -10.65 -6.69 4.65
CA TYR A 173 -9.83 -7.09 5.80
C TYR A 173 -9.59 -5.93 6.78
N ALA A 174 -9.34 -4.73 6.25
CA ALA A 174 -9.22 -3.52 7.05
C ALA A 174 -10.52 -3.23 7.82
N ILE A 175 -11.69 -3.37 7.18
CA ILE A 175 -13.00 -3.16 7.82
C ILE A 175 -13.22 -4.21 8.91
N TYR A 176 -12.85 -5.46 8.65
CA TYR A 176 -12.87 -6.53 9.66
C TYR A 176 -12.02 -6.17 10.88
N LEU A 177 -10.78 -5.69 10.68
CA LEU A 177 -9.91 -5.25 11.78
C LEU A 177 -10.50 -4.06 12.53
N LEU A 178 -11.09 -3.08 11.84
CA LEU A 178 -11.77 -1.94 12.49
C LEU A 178 -12.90 -2.43 13.42
N ARG A 179 -13.74 -3.35 12.94
CA ARG A 179 -14.82 -3.93 13.75
C ARG A 179 -14.28 -4.66 14.97
N ARG A 180 -13.18 -5.40 14.82
CA ARG A 180 -12.49 -6.05 15.94
C ARG A 180 -11.90 -5.06 16.92
N CYS A 181 -11.22 -4.01 16.46
CA CYS A 181 -10.66 -2.97 17.33
C CYS A 181 -11.73 -2.28 18.17
N ARG A 182 -12.92 -2.02 17.59
CA ARG A 182 -14.06 -1.40 18.30
C ARG A 182 -14.64 -2.27 19.41
N GLN A 183 -14.41 -3.59 19.39
CA GLN A 183 -14.87 -4.51 20.43
C GLN A 183 -13.90 -4.58 21.62
N LEU A 184 -12.73 -3.94 21.52
CA LEU A 184 -11.73 -3.94 22.58
C LEU A 184 -11.92 -2.70 23.47
N GLU A 185 -11.55 -2.81 24.74
CA GLU A 185 -11.57 -1.71 25.70
C GLU A 185 -10.15 -1.37 26.18
N GLY A 186 -9.90 -0.09 26.52
CA GLY A 186 -8.64 0.38 27.12
C GLY A 186 -7.86 1.41 26.29
N GLN A 187 -6.81 2.00 26.90
CA GLN A 187 -6.00 3.06 26.26
C GLN A 187 -5.26 2.58 25.01
N LEU A 188 -4.83 1.31 24.98
CA LEU A 188 -4.21 0.67 23.81
C LEU A 188 -5.15 0.70 22.57
N VAL A 189 -6.46 0.68 22.81
CA VAL A 189 -7.49 0.63 21.76
C VAL A 189 -7.69 1.98 21.10
N ARG A 190 -7.51 3.10 21.82
CA ARG A 190 -7.68 4.45 21.23
C ARG A 190 -6.64 4.71 20.16
N GLY A 191 -5.36 4.45 20.44
CA GLY A 191 -4.31 4.56 19.44
C GLY A 191 -4.52 3.61 18.26
N LEU A 192 -4.99 2.38 18.54
CA LEU A 192 -5.14 1.36 17.51
C LEU A 192 -6.31 1.69 16.59
N SER A 193 -7.36 2.28 17.15
CA SER A 193 -8.50 2.84 16.42
C SER A 193 -8.09 4.00 15.52
N ASP A 194 -7.21 4.88 16.01
CA ASP A 194 -6.62 5.92 15.17
C ASP A 194 -5.79 5.31 14.03
N TYR A 195 -4.96 4.30 14.32
CA TYR A 195 -4.10 3.69 13.30
C TYR A 195 -4.90 3.04 12.16
N ILE A 196 -5.91 2.24 12.52
CA ILE A 196 -6.80 1.61 11.53
C ILE A 196 -7.60 2.67 10.76
N TYR A 197 -8.05 3.75 11.40
CA TYR A 197 -8.80 4.81 10.74
C TYR A 197 -7.99 5.49 9.63
N TRP A 198 -6.74 5.86 9.89
CA TRP A 198 -5.86 6.44 8.87
C TRP A 198 -5.50 5.43 7.77
N THR A 199 -5.36 4.16 8.11
CA THR A 199 -5.15 3.07 7.14
C THR A 199 -6.36 2.88 6.22
N GLN A 200 -7.59 3.09 6.71
CA GLN A 200 -8.81 3.09 5.90
C GLN A 200 -8.87 4.27 4.94
N ILE A 201 -8.55 5.48 5.43
CA ILE A 201 -8.47 6.67 4.58
C ILE A 201 -7.46 6.42 3.44
N ALA A 202 -6.29 5.88 3.78
CA ALA A 202 -5.30 5.49 2.77
C ALA A 202 -5.92 4.54 1.74
N ALA A 203 -6.55 3.44 2.19
CA ALA A 203 -7.19 2.45 1.32
C ALA A 203 -8.23 3.05 0.36
N VAL A 204 -9.00 4.07 0.78
CA VAL A 204 -9.94 4.78 -0.11
C VAL A 204 -9.20 5.51 -1.23
N PHE A 205 -8.10 6.22 -0.92
CA PHE A 205 -7.29 6.87 -1.94
C PHE A 205 -6.64 5.87 -2.91
N ILE A 206 -6.23 4.69 -2.41
CA ILE A 206 -5.79 3.58 -3.28
C ILE A 206 -6.93 3.17 -4.21
N GLY A 207 -8.16 3.07 -3.69
CA GLY A 207 -9.35 2.73 -4.46
C GLY A 207 -9.61 3.70 -5.61
N VAL A 208 -9.55 5.00 -5.35
CA VAL A 208 -9.68 6.04 -6.39
C VAL A 208 -8.64 5.84 -7.50
N LYS A 209 -7.39 5.54 -7.12
CA LYS A 209 -6.34 5.23 -8.09
C LYS A 209 -6.62 3.95 -8.88
N MET A 210 -7.14 2.91 -8.24
CA MET A 210 -7.49 1.64 -8.90
C MET A 210 -8.63 1.82 -9.90
N VAL A 211 -9.65 2.62 -9.56
CA VAL A 211 -10.74 2.96 -10.49
C VAL A 211 -10.19 3.67 -11.72
N TYR A 212 -9.28 4.64 -11.53
CA TYR A 212 -8.62 5.31 -12.65
C TYR A 212 -7.84 4.31 -13.54
N VAL A 213 -7.06 3.40 -12.94
CA VAL A 213 -6.30 2.38 -13.68
C VAL A 213 -7.24 1.48 -14.49
N VAL A 214 -8.38 1.09 -13.93
CA VAL A 214 -9.41 0.31 -14.64
C VAL A 214 -9.97 1.11 -15.80
N VAL A 215 -10.39 2.35 -15.57
CA VAL A 215 -10.93 3.22 -16.63
C VAL A 215 -9.93 3.37 -17.77
N TYR A 216 -8.66 3.67 -17.47
CA TYR A 216 -7.60 3.76 -18.47
C TYR A 216 -7.33 2.42 -19.18
N THR A 217 -7.46 1.30 -18.46
CA THR A 217 -7.26 -0.02 -19.05
C THR A 217 -8.34 -0.33 -20.08
N PHE A 218 -9.61 0.01 -19.83
CA PHE A 218 -10.69 -0.26 -20.77
C PHE A 218 -10.84 0.83 -21.85
N ASP A 219 -10.47 2.08 -21.55
CA ASP A 219 -10.59 3.22 -22.47
C ASP A 219 -9.22 3.80 -22.90
N HIS A 220 -8.33 2.89 -23.26
CA HIS A 220 -6.94 3.19 -23.60
C HIS A 220 -6.73 3.90 -24.94
N ASN A 221 -7.78 4.00 -25.76
CA ASN A 221 -7.75 4.70 -27.04
C ASN A 221 -7.74 6.22 -26.84
N ASP A 222 -8.18 6.71 -25.68
CA ASP A 222 -8.09 8.12 -25.34
C ASP A 222 -6.69 8.47 -24.81
N ALA A 223 -5.90 9.10 -25.67
CA ALA A 223 -4.56 9.59 -25.31
C ALA A 223 -4.58 10.60 -24.15
N SER A 224 -5.71 11.26 -23.88
CA SER A 224 -5.86 12.20 -22.78
C SER A 224 -5.88 11.51 -21.41
N LEU A 225 -6.33 10.25 -21.34
CA LEU A 225 -6.41 9.45 -20.12
C LEU A 225 -5.08 8.82 -19.70
N SER A 226 -4.06 8.87 -20.57
CA SER A 226 -2.77 8.25 -20.33
C SER A 226 -2.07 8.77 -19.06
N PRO A 227 -1.58 7.89 -18.18
CA PRO A 227 -0.83 8.30 -16.99
C PRO A 227 0.52 8.94 -17.34
N VAL A 228 1.04 8.71 -18.56
CA VAL A 228 2.36 9.18 -19.00
C VAL A 228 2.26 10.38 -19.93
N THR A 229 1.33 10.36 -20.88
CA THR A 229 1.19 11.38 -21.93
C THR A 229 -0.10 12.18 -21.84
N GLY A 230 -1.03 11.76 -20.98
CA GLY A 230 -2.34 12.37 -20.84
C GLY A 230 -2.32 13.74 -20.16
N SER A 231 -3.53 14.24 -19.95
CA SER A 231 -3.79 15.58 -19.43
C SER A 231 -3.06 15.82 -18.10
N PHE A 232 -2.54 17.03 -17.95
CA PHE A 232 -1.91 17.48 -16.71
C PHE A 232 -2.82 17.25 -15.49
N ALA A 233 -4.12 17.53 -15.63
CA ALA A 233 -5.09 17.35 -14.54
C ALA A 233 -5.18 15.89 -14.08
N ILE A 234 -5.13 14.93 -15.02
CA ILE A 234 -5.22 13.50 -14.70
C ILE A 234 -3.99 13.03 -13.93
N LYS A 235 -2.79 13.45 -14.38
CA LYS A 235 -1.53 13.14 -13.69
C LYS A 235 -1.53 13.68 -12.26
N VAL A 236 -1.93 14.94 -12.09
CA VAL A 236 -2.00 15.58 -10.76
C VAL A 236 -3.00 14.87 -9.85
N ILE A 237 -4.23 14.67 -10.32
CA ILE A 237 -5.32 14.19 -9.45
C ILE A 237 -5.22 12.68 -9.23
N PHE A 238 -5.16 11.89 -10.30
CA PHE A 238 -5.30 10.43 -10.20
C PHE A 238 -3.97 9.71 -9.99
N THR A 239 -2.85 10.29 -10.43
CA THR A 239 -1.53 9.64 -10.31
C THR A 239 -0.75 10.13 -9.09
N PHE A 240 -0.61 11.45 -8.93
CA PHE A 240 0.11 12.07 -7.82
C PHE A 240 -0.73 12.11 -6.55
N LEU A 241 -1.82 12.87 -6.55
CA LEU A 241 -2.57 13.23 -5.35
C LEU A 241 -3.10 11.99 -4.61
N THR A 242 -3.71 11.04 -5.31
CA THR A 242 -4.16 9.78 -4.69
C THR A 242 -3.03 9.03 -3.98
N SER A 243 -1.85 8.97 -4.59
CA SER A 243 -0.72 8.20 -4.05
C SER A 243 -0.03 8.93 -2.91
N PHE A 244 0.11 10.25 -3.04
CA PHE A 244 0.66 11.09 -2.00
C PHE A 244 -0.25 11.13 -0.78
N LEU A 245 -1.56 11.30 -0.95
CA LEU A 245 -2.53 11.28 0.15
C LEU A 245 -2.60 9.91 0.85
N ALA A 246 -2.49 8.81 0.09
CA ALA A 246 -2.39 7.47 0.70
C ALA A 246 -1.11 7.33 1.54
N ALA A 247 0.05 7.71 0.99
CA ALA A 247 1.33 7.67 1.69
C ALA A 247 1.35 8.57 2.93
N LEU A 248 0.78 9.77 2.83
CA LEU A 248 0.64 10.71 3.94
C LEU A 248 -0.27 10.13 5.03
N SER A 249 -1.40 9.54 4.65
CA SER A 249 -2.34 8.89 5.57
C SER A 249 -1.67 7.76 6.35
N PHE A 250 -0.91 6.89 5.68
CA PHE A 250 -0.12 5.86 6.36
C PHE A 250 0.86 6.45 7.38
N THR A 251 1.59 7.50 6.98
CA THR A 251 2.61 8.10 7.84
C THR A 251 2.00 8.84 9.03
N ILE A 252 0.87 9.53 8.85
CA ILE A 252 0.11 10.17 9.95
C ILE A 252 -0.45 9.11 10.91
N GLY A 253 -1.03 8.02 10.37
CA GLY A 253 -1.53 6.91 11.17
C GLY A 253 -0.43 6.25 12.02
N GLY A 254 0.73 6.02 11.41
CA GLY A 254 1.94 5.58 12.09
C GLY A 254 2.39 6.53 13.18
N TRP A 255 2.57 7.81 12.85
CA TRP A 255 2.98 8.83 13.82
C TRP A 255 2.03 8.90 15.03
N ARG A 256 0.72 8.89 14.79
CA ARG A 256 -0.27 8.93 15.88
C ARG A 256 -0.28 7.66 16.72
N SER A 257 0.08 6.51 16.16
CA SER A 257 0.11 5.22 16.86
C SER A 257 1.46 4.89 17.52
N LEU A 258 2.44 5.79 17.47
CA LEU A 258 3.75 5.63 18.12
C LEU A 258 3.67 5.25 19.61
N HIS A 259 2.71 5.82 20.34
CA HIS A 259 2.52 5.52 21.77
C HIS A 259 2.18 4.04 22.02
N ILE A 260 1.48 3.39 21.09
CA ILE A 260 1.16 1.95 21.15
C ILE A 260 2.40 1.11 20.93
N ALA A 261 3.24 1.51 19.96
CA ALA A 261 4.46 0.77 19.66
C ALA A 261 5.38 0.67 20.88
N VAL A 262 5.46 1.76 21.66
CA VAL A 262 6.22 1.83 22.91
C VAL A 262 5.53 1.05 24.05
N ALA A 263 4.20 1.05 24.12
CA ALA A 263 3.45 0.41 25.22
C ALA A 263 3.24 -1.11 25.03
N ALA A 264 3.09 -1.59 23.79
CA ALA A 264 2.75 -2.99 23.48
C ALA A 264 3.73 -4.04 24.06
N PRO A 265 5.07 -3.81 24.13
CA PRO A 265 5.99 -4.75 24.79
C PRO A 265 5.69 -4.92 26.29
N LYS A 266 5.17 -3.89 26.97
CA LYS A 266 4.90 -3.92 28.41
C LYS A 266 3.69 -4.79 28.74
N PHE A 267 2.62 -4.71 27.94
CA PHE A 267 1.45 -5.60 28.09
C PHE A 267 1.79 -7.07 27.88
N ALA A 268 2.71 -7.38 26.96
CA ALA A 268 3.20 -8.74 26.73
C ALA A 268 4.07 -9.31 27.87
N VAL A 269 4.44 -8.47 28.86
CA VAL A 269 5.24 -8.83 30.04
C VAL A 269 4.37 -8.88 31.31
N VAL A 270 3.36 -8.02 31.45
CA VAL A 270 2.43 -8.03 32.61
C VAL A 270 1.61 -9.32 32.67
N ASP A 271 1.18 -9.86 31.53
CA ASP A 271 0.52 -11.18 31.45
C ASP A 271 1.47 -12.38 31.69
N ARG A 272 2.79 -12.16 31.83
CA ARG A 272 3.77 -13.25 31.98
C ARG A 272 4.16 -13.60 33.40
N TYR A 273 3.90 -12.76 34.40
CA TYR A 273 4.44 -13.00 35.76
C TYR A 273 3.45 -12.83 36.92
N ASP A 274 2.32 -12.15 36.75
CA ASP A 274 1.42 -11.82 37.87
C ASP A 274 0.08 -12.55 37.87
N ALA A 275 -0.11 -13.59 37.03
CA ALA A 275 -1.27 -14.47 37.18
C ALA A 275 -0.94 -15.56 38.22
N PRO A 276 -1.43 -15.47 39.48
CA PRO A 276 -1.23 -16.53 40.46
C PRO A 276 -1.80 -17.84 39.91
N HIS A 277 -1.08 -18.93 40.18
CA HIS A 277 -1.42 -20.28 39.73
C HIS A 277 -2.87 -20.72 40.05
N GLU A 278 -3.52 -20.06 41.01
CA GLU A 278 -4.90 -20.30 41.47
C GLU A 278 -5.99 -19.95 40.44
N VAL A 279 -5.78 -18.98 39.54
CA VAL A 279 -6.84 -18.59 38.57
C VAL A 279 -6.93 -19.59 37.42
N ARG A 280 -5.87 -20.38 37.20
CA ARG A 280 -5.77 -21.34 36.10
C ARG A 280 -6.65 -22.59 36.33
N THR A 281 -6.94 -22.94 37.58
CA THR A 281 -7.80 -24.09 37.93
C THR A 281 -9.29 -23.75 37.91
N VAL A 282 -9.67 -22.50 38.19
CA VAL A 282 -11.08 -22.07 38.22
C VAL A 282 -11.70 -22.03 36.82
N GLN A 283 -10.92 -21.67 35.78
CA GLN A 283 -11.41 -21.62 34.40
C GLN A 283 -11.58 -23.00 33.74
N MET A 284 -10.96 -24.07 34.26
CA MET A 284 -11.21 -25.44 33.77
C MET A 284 -12.51 -26.06 34.28
N ASN A 285 -13.11 -25.48 35.34
CA ASN A 285 -14.33 -25.99 35.97
C ASN A 285 -15.61 -25.24 35.57
N ARG A 286 -15.51 -24.25 34.68
CA ARG A 286 -16.68 -23.67 34.00
C ARG A 286 -16.65 -24.05 32.52
N LYS A 287 -16.96 -25.31 32.27
CA LYS A 287 -17.54 -25.74 31.00
C LYS A 287 -19.05 -25.55 31.06
#